data_AF-A0A3N3ZST4-F1
#
_entry.id   AF-A0A3N3ZST4-F1
#
_cell.length_a   1.000
_cell.length_b   1.000
_cell.length_c   1.000
_cell.angle_alpha   90.00
_cell.angle_beta   90.00
_cell.angle_gamma   90.00
#
_symmetry.space_group_name_H-M   'P 1'
#
loop_
_entity.id
_entity.type
_entity.pdbx_description
1 polymer ?
#
loop_
_entity_poly.entity_id
_entity_poly.type
_entity_poly.pdbx_seq_one_letter_code
_entity_poly.pdbx_strand_id
1 'polypeptide(L)'
;MAMSWWMWVLLWTVVVLLSAAFLSLLALRLWRQVSRALHDLGDFGDSINEQLEAATDGGGDLPPRPRRSDVYTPWPEARRQYRSGKQERRTARSQRRSARRRSLGQPQRVSDFSR
;
A
#
# COMPACT_ATOMS: atom_id res chain seq x y z
N MET A 1 -8.26 10.04 58.49
CA MET A 1 -8.88 8.76 58.06
C MET A 1 -8.17 8.32 56.79
N ALA A 2 -7.32 7.29 56.88
CA ALA A 2 -6.68 6.75 55.69
C ALA A 2 -7.77 6.26 54.74
N MET A 3 -7.77 6.78 53.52
CA MET A 3 -8.55 6.24 52.41
C MET A 3 -8.40 4.72 52.42
N SER A 4 -9.52 3.99 52.40
CA SER A 4 -9.49 2.53 52.42
C SER A 4 -8.60 2.03 51.28
N TRP A 5 -7.47 1.40 51.61
CA TRP A 5 -6.48 0.86 50.67
C TRP A 5 -7.12 0.03 49.54
N TRP A 6 -8.24 -0.63 49.82
CA TRP A 6 -9.08 -1.34 48.86
C TRP A 6 -9.62 -0.48 47.70
N MET A 7 -10.00 0.78 47.95
CA MET A 7 -10.49 1.69 46.91
C MET A 7 -9.38 2.01 45.89
N TRP A 8 -8.13 2.11 46.35
CA TRP A 8 -6.97 2.33 45.49
C TRP A 8 -6.75 1.15 44.55
N VAL A 9 -6.81 -0.08 45.07
CA VAL A 9 -6.69 -1.29 44.26
C VAL A 9 -7.80 -1.37 43.20
N LEU A 10 -9.05 -1.06 43.59
CA LEU A 10 -10.18 -1.02 42.65
C LEU A 10 -9.99 0.03 41.54
N LEU A 11 -9.53 1.23 41.89
CA LEU A 11 -9.25 2.30 40.94
C LEU A 11 -8.24 1.83 39.87
N TRP A 12 -7.10 1.29 40.32
CA TRP A 12 -6.07 0.79 39.39
C TRP A 12 -6.57 -0.38 38.55
N THR A 13 -7.38 -1.28 39.12
CA THR A 13 -7.96 -2.41 38.38
C THR A 13 -8.83 -1.92 37.23
N VAL A 14 -9.70 -0.94 37.48
CA VAL A 14 -10.55 -0.32 36.45
C VAL A 14 -9.72 0.38 35.38
N VAL A 15 -8.70 1.15 35.78
CA VAL A 15 -7.79 1.85 34.84
C VAL A 15 -7.02 0.87 33.95
N VAL A 16 -6.52 -0.22 34.51
CA VAL A 16 -5.80 -1.26 33.77
C VAL A 16 -6.75 -2.00 32.83
N LEU A 17 -7.95 -2.36 33.28
CA LEU A 17 -8.96 -3.00 32.44
C LEU A 17 -9.38 -2.13 31.26
N LEU A 18 -9.64 -0.84 31.50
CA LEU A 18 -9.95 0.13 30.45
C LEU A 18 -8.81 0.26 29.43
N SER A 19 -7.57 0.36 29.92
CA SER A 19 -6.39 0.45 29.06
C SER A 19 -6.19 -0.83 28.24
N ALA A 20 -6.33 -2.00 28.86
CA ALA A 20 -6.22 -3.29 28.20
C ALA A 20 -7.32 -3.48 27.14
N ALA A 21 -8.57 -3.09 27.46
CA ALA A 21 -9.68 -3.13 26.51
C ALA A 21 -9.40 -2.21 25.31
N PHE A 22 -8.96 -0.97 25.56
CA PHE A 22 -8.63 -0.02 24.50
C PHE A 22 -7.50 -0.53 23.60
N LEU A 23 -6.40 -1.03 24.20
CA LEU A 23 -5.27 -1.59 23.46
C LEU A 23 -5.67 -2.84 22.67
N SER A 24 -6.51 -3.70 23.24
CA SER A 24 -7.01 -4.89 22.55
C SER A 24 -7.87 -4.53 21.34
N LEU A 25 -8.75 -3.54 21.48
CA LEU A 25 -9.56 -3.03 20.37
C LEU A 25 -8.68 -2.42 19.28
N LEU A 26 -7.67 -1.64 19.66
CA LEU A 26 -6.71 -1.07 18.72
C LEU A 26 -5.93 -2.17 18.00
N ALA A 27 -5.40 -3.15 18.73
CA ALA A 27 -4.66 -4.29 18.19
C ALA A 27 -5.51 -5.09 17.20
N LEU A 28 -6.75 -5.42 17.57
CA LEU A 28 -7.69 -6.11 16.69
C LEU A 28 -8.02 -5.29 15.44
N ARG A 29 -8.23 -3.98 15.60
CA ARG A 29 -8.50 -3.07 14.47
C ARG A 29 -7.32 -3.03 13.51
N LEU A 30 -6.11 -2.85 14.04
CA LEU A 30 -4.88 -2.80 13.25
C LEU A 30 -4.63 -4.13 12.57
N TRP A 31 -4.79 -5.24 13.28
CA TRP A 31 -4.65 -6.59 12.74
C TRP A 31 -5.58 -6.84 11.56
N ARG A 32 -6.86 -6.45 11.68
CA ARG A 32 -7.83 -6.57 10.57
C ARG A 32 -7.49 -5.68 9.37
N GLN A 33 -6.81 -4.56 9.58
CA GLN A 33 -6.35 -3.69 8.48
C GLN A 33 -5.10 -4.26 7.81
N VAL A 34 -4.12 -4.71 8.62
CA VAL A 34 -2.87 -5.31 8.14
C VAL A 34 -3.16 -6.61 7.40
N SER A 35 -4.04 -7.48 7.90
CA SER A 35 -4.37 -8.74 7.23
C SER A 35 -5.04 -8.54 5.87
N ARG A 36 -5.82 -7.47 5.71
CA ARG A 36 -6.38 -7.07 4.40
C ARG A 36 -5.29 -6.60 3.46
N ALA A 37 -4.40 -5.73 3.95
CA ALA A 37 -3.28 -5.26 3.15
C ALA A 37 -2.33 -6.39 2.75
N LEU A 38 -2.08 -7.37 3.63
CA LEU A 38 -1.27 -8.54 3.34
C LEU A 38 -1.93 -9.49 2.34
N HIS A 39 -3.26 -9.69 2.39
CA HIS A 39 -3.96 -10.44 1.34
C HIS A 39 -3.86 -9.72 0.00
N ASP A 40 -4.10 -8.41 -0.03
CA ASP A 40 -3.97 -7.62 -1.26
C ASP A 40 -2.53 -7.73 -1.81
N LEU A 41 -1.51 -7.63 -0.94
CA LEU A 41 -0.10 -7.79 -1.31
C LEU A 41 0.25 -9.21 -1.76
N GLY A 42 -0.40 -10.24 -1.19
CA GLY A 42 -0.26 -11.64 -1.59
C GLY A 42 -0.79 -11.85 -3.00
N ASP A 43 -2.00 -11.36 -3.29
CA ASP A 43 -2.59 -11.41 -4.64
C ASP A 43 -1.73 -10.68 -5.67
N PHE A 44 -1.15 -9.52 -5.28
CA PHE A 44 -0.18 -8.83 -6.14
C PHE A 44 1.13 -9.61 -6.28
N GLY A 45 1.63 -10.23 -5.22
CA GLY A 45 2.82 -11.07 -5.22
C GLY A 45 2.69 -12.25 -6.17
N ASP A 46 1.57 -12.96 -6.11
CA ASP A 46 1.26 -14.08 -7.00
C ASP A 46 1.18 -13.60 -8.45
N SER A 47 0.56 -12.45 -8.72
CA SER A 47 0.50 -11.89 -10.08
C SER A 47 1.86 -11.44 -10.63
N ILE A 48 2.78 -11.00 -9.76
CA ILE A 48 4.16 -10.65 -10.13
C ILE A 48 4.96 -11.92 -10.36
N ASN A 49 4.79 -12.93 -9.51
CA ASN A 49 5.46 -14.22 -9.65
C ASN A 49 5.02 -14.91 -10.94
N GLU A 50 3.73 -14.92 -11.25
CA GLU A 50 3.19 -15.45 -12.52
C GLU A 50 3.73 -14.68 -13.73
N GLN A 51 3.84 -13.35 -13.65
CA GLN A 51 4.46 -12.56 -14.72
C GLN A 51 5.97 -12.79 -14.86
N LEU A 52 6.67 -13.00 -13.75
CA LEU A 52 8.10 -13.25 -13.73
C LEU A 52 8.41 -14.66 -14.25
N GLU A 53 7.60 -15.65 -13.89
CA GLU A 53 7.65 -17.01 -14.41
C GLU A 53 7.33 -17.03 -15.91
N ALA A 54 6.28 -16.32 -16.35
CA ALA A 54 6.00 -16.13 -17.77
C ALA A 54 7.10 -15.37 -18.53
N ALA A 55 7.81 -14.44 -17.88
CA ALA A 55 8.95 -13.74 -18.48
C ALA A 55 10.23 -14.60 -18.49
N THR A 56 10.37 -15.54 -17.55
CA THR A 56 11.52 -16.45 -17.44
C THR A 56 11.36 -17.63 -18.40
N ASP A 57 10.15 -18.17 -18.56
CA ASP A 57 9.80 -19.15 -19.60
C ASP A 57 9.74 -18.51 -21.00
N GLY A 58 9.42 -17.22 -21.06
CA GLY A 58 9.26 -16.43 -22.28
C GLY A 58 10.53 -15.76 -22.80
N GLY A 59 11.68 -16.44 -22.81
CA GLY A 59 12.93 -15.99 -23.45
C GLY A 59 12.87 -15.74 -24.97
N GLY A 60 11.68 -15.55 -25.54
CA GLY A 60 11.44 -15.22 -26.93
C GLY A 60 10.38 -14.12 -27.05
N ASP A 61 10.83 -12.94 -27.46
CA ASP A 61 10.12 -11.93 -28.25
C ASP A 61 8.58 -12.02 -28.22
N LEU A 62 7.95 -11.49 -27.16
CA LEU A 62 6.48 -11.37 -27.15
C LEU A 62 6.05 -10.24 -28.11
N PRO A 63 5.19 -10.52 -29.11
CA PRO A 63 4.66 -9.48 -29.98
C PRO A 63 3.81 -8.48 -29.17
N PRO A 64 3.75 -7.20 -29.58
CA PRO A 64 2.94 -6.19 -28.90
C PRO A 64 1.49 -6.67 -28.79
N ARG A 65 1.00 -6.89 -27.57
CA ARG A 65 -0.41 -7.26 -27.37
C ARG A 65 -1.31 -6.17 -28.00
N PRO A 66 -2.25 -6.54 -28.89
CA PRO A 66 -3.16 -5.57 -29.49
C PRO A 66 -3.99 -4.92 -28.39
N ARG A 67 -3.98 -3.57 -28.35
CA ARG A 67 -4.86 -2.80 -27.46
C ARG A 67 -6.31 -3.12 -27.86
N ARG A 68 -6.98 -3.97 -27.07
CA ARG A 68 -8.42 -4.19 -27.21
C ARG A 68 -9.13 -2.84 -27.14
N SER A 69 -10.10 -2.63 -28.01
CA SER A 69 -10.96 -1.44 -27.99
C SER A 69 -11.71 -1.40 -26.67
N ASP A 70 -11.37 -0.44 -25.82
CA ASP A 70 -11.92 -0.20 -24.47
C ASP A 70 -13.38 0.31 -24.49
N VAL A 71 -14.06 0.23 -25.65
CA VAL A 71 -15.37 0.83 -25.92
C VAL A 71 -16.48 0.18 -25.09
N TYR A 72 -16.31 -1.08 -24.67
CA TYR A 72 -17.30 -1.83 -23.90
C TYR A 72 -16.89 -2.11 -22.45
N THR A 73 -15.87 -1.41 -21.95
CA THR A 73 -15.35 -1.68 -20.61
C THR A 73 -16.35 -1.23 -19.54
N PRO A 74 -16.75 -2.12 -18.62
CA PRO A 74 -17.63 -1.77 -17.51
C PRO A 74 -17.09 -0.56 -16.73
N TRP A 75 -17.98 0.38 -16.37
CA TRP A 75 -17.60 1.61 -15.67
C TRP A 75 -16.66 1.41 -14.45
N PRO A 76 -16.86 0.41 -13.58
CA PRO A 76 -15.96 0.17 -12.45
C PRO A 76 -14.52 -0.16 -12.89
N GLU A 77 -14.37 -0.89 -13.99
CA GLU A 77 -13.08 -1.30 -14.56
C GLU A 77 -12.41 -0.12 -15.28
N ALA A 78 -13.17 0.62 -16.10
CA ALA A 78 -12.69 1.84 -16.75
C ALA A 78 -12.18 2.87 -15.73
N ARG A 79 -12.88 3.01 -14.59
CA ARG A 79 -12.45 3.89 -13.49
C ARG A 79 -11.15 3.42 -12.84
N ARG A 80 -10.94 2.11 -12.68
CA ARG A 80 -9.69 1.55 -12.15
C ARG A 80 -8.54 1.79 -13.12
N GLN A 81 -8.73 1.48 -14.40
CA GLN A 81 -7.74 1.71 -15.46
C GLN A 81 -7.36 3.19 -15.60
N TYR A 82 -8.34 4.09 -15.51
CA TYR A 82 -8.07 5.53 -15.50
C TYR A 82 -7.22 5.94 -14.30
N ARG A 83 -7.53 5.42 -13.10
CA ARG A 83 -6.77 5.74 -11.88
C ARG A 83 -5.34 5.21 -11.94
N SER A 84 -5.13 3.97 -12.37
CA SER A 84 -3.79 3.40 -12.53
C SER A 84 -2.98 4.16 -13.59
N GLY A 85 -3.56 4.38 -14.78
CA GLY A 85 -2.91 5.13 -15.85
C GLY A 85 -2.62 6.59 -15.49
N LYS A 86 -3.47 7.24 -14.68
CA LYS A 86 -3.21 8.59 -14.16
C LYS A 86 -1.98 8.62 -13.26
N GLN A 87 -1.83 7.63 -12.38
CA GLN A 87 -0.66 7.55 -11.50
C GLN A 87 0.60 7.26 -12.29
N GLU A 88 0.54 6.33 -13.25
CA GLU A 88 1.67 5.99 -14.12
C GLU A 88 2.17 7.21 -14.93
N ARG A 89 1.26 8.02 -15.48
CA ARG A 89 1.64 9.27 -16.17
C ARG A 89 2.29 10.27 -15.21
N ARG A 90 1.83 10.33 -13.96
CA ARG A 90 2.39 11.24 -12.94
C ARG A 90 3.79 10.80 -12.53
N THR A 91 4.01 9.51 -12.30
CA THR A 91 5.32 8.95 -11.94
C THR A 91 6.30 9.06 -13.10
N ALA A 92 5.89 8.75 -14.33
CA ALA A 92 6.72 8.89 -15.53
C ALA A 92 7.20 10.33 -15.74
N ARG A 93 6.33 11.33 -15.54
CA ARG A 93 6.74 12.76 -15.61
C ARG A 93 7.69 13.15 -14.48
N SER A 94 7.56 12.54 -13.30
CA SER A 94 8.49 12.78 -12.19
C SER A 94 9.85 12.17 -12.51
N GLN A 95 9.89 10.91 -12.94
CA GLN A 95 11.10 10.19 -13.31
C GLN A 95 11.88 10.90 -14.43
N ARG A 96 11.20 11.38 -15.49
CA ARG A 96 11.85 12.15 -16.55
C ARG A 96 12.50 13.44 -16.03
N ARG A 97 11.85 14.15 -15.10
CA ARG A 97 12.42 15.34 -14.47
C ARG A 97 13.64 15.01 -13.62
N SER A 98 13.56 13.94 -12.83
CA SER A 98 14.66 13.42 -12.01
C SER A 98 15.86 13.00 -12.87
N ALA A 99 15.63 12.22 -13.94
CA ALA A 99 16.66 11.76 -14.86
C ALA A 99 17.37 12.94 -15.56
N ARG A 100 16.60 13.93 -16.04
CA ARG A 100 17.16 15.15 -16.64
C ARG A 100 18.01 15.96 -15.65
N ARG A 101 17.60 16.05 -14.38
CA ARG A 101 18.39 16.75 -13.34
C ARG A 101 19.69 16.01 -13.05
N ARG A 102 19.65 14.68 -12.95
CA ARG A 102 20.84 13.84 -12.76
C ARG A 102 21.84 13.97 -13.90
N SER A 103 21.38 13.94 -15.15
CA SER A 103 22.27 14.12 -16.32
C SER A 103 22.92 15.50 -16.37
N LEU A 104 22.30 16.51 -15.75
CA LEU A 104 22.81 17.88 -15.67
C LEU A 104 23.56 18.17 -14.35
N GLY A 105 23.79 17.16 -13.50
CA GLY A 105 24.45 17.33 -12.20
C GLY A 105 23.70 18.25 -11.22
N GLN A 106 22.40 18.48 -11.44
CA GLN A 106 21.62 19.40 -10.61
C GLN A 106 21.17 18.71 -9.31
N PRO A 107 21.18 19.44 -8.17
CA PRO A 107 20.71 18.89 -6.90
C PRO A 107 19.24 18.48 -6.99
N GLN A 108 18.96 17.29 -6.46
CA GLN A 108 17.61 16.71 -6.39
C GLN A 108 16.95 17.05 -5.05
N ARG A 109 15.62 17.21 -5.03
CA ARG A 109 14.91 17.50 -3.77
C ARG A 109 14.91 16.25 -2.89
N VAL A 110 15.23 16.40 -1.60
CA VAL A 110 15.24 15.30 -0.62
C VAL A 110 13.88 14.61 -0.54
N SER A 111 12.79 15.36 -0.72
CA SER A 111 11.41 14.85 -0.76
C SER A 111 11.14 13.86 -1.90
N ASP A 112 12.02 13.78 -2.91
CA ASP A 112 11.87 12.83 -4.02
C ASP A 112 12.36 11.42 -3.66
N PHE A 113 13.12 11.25 -2.56
CA PHE A 113 13.62 9.96 -2.09
C PHE A 113 12.70 9.30 -1.05
N SER A 114 11.76 10.05 -0.48
CA SER A 114 10.89 9.60 0.62
C SER A 114 9.47 9.20 0.16
N ARG A 115 9.24 8.97 -1.14
CA ARG A 115 7.90 8.72 -1.69
C ARG A 115 7.82 7.43 -2.50
#